data_AF-A0A7J9BYT1-F1
#
_entry.id   AF-A0A7J9BYT1-F1
#
_cell.length_a   1.000
_cell.length_b   1.000
_cell.length_c   1.000
_cell.angle_alpha   90.00
_cell.angle_beta   90.00
_cell.angle_gamma   90.00
#
_symmetry.space_group_name_H-M   'P 1'
#
loop_
_entity.id
_entity.type
_entity.pdbx_description
1 polymer ?
#
loop_
_entity_poly.entity_id
_entity_poly.type
_entity_poly.pdbx_seq_one_letter_code
_entity_poly.pdbx_strand_id
1 'polypeptide(L)' 'ILAPLPIGFAVFLVHLATIPITGTGINPARSLGAAIIYNRDHAWNDHWIFWVGPFIGAALAALYHQIVIRAIPFKSRA' A
#
# COMPACT_ATOMS: atom_id res chain seq x y z
N ILE A 1 15.65 -11.72 2.89
CA ILE A 1 15.48 -11.43 1.45
C ILE A 1 14.00 -11.52 1.14
N LEU A 2 13.42 -10.55 0.42
CA LEU A 2 12.03 -10.59 -0.04
C LEU A 2 11.95 -11.35 -1.37
N ALA A 3 10.92 -12.18 -1.56
CA ALA A 3 10.65 -12.82 -2.85
C ALA A 3 9.96 -11.79 -3.78
N PRO A 4 10.60 -11.37 -4.89
CA PRO A 4 10.11 -10.24 -5.67
C PRO A 4 8.86 -10.58 -6.50
N LEU A 5 8.74 -11.82 -6.98
CA LEU A 5 7.64 -12.24 -7.85
C LEU A 5 6.25 -12.17 -7.17
N PRO A 6 6.04 -12.73 -5.95
CA PRO A 6 4.76 -12.59 -5.26
C PRO A 6 4.37 -11.14 -4.96
N ILE A 7 5.35 -10.29 -4.64
CA ILE A 7 5.12 -8.87 -4.37
C ILE A 7 4.66 -8.16 -5.65
N GLY A 8 5.35 -8.39 -6.77
CA GLY A 8 4.97 -7.83 -8.07
C GLY A 8 3.59 -8.31 -8.53
N PHE A 9 3.28 -9.60 -8.35
CA PHE A 9 1.97 -10.15 -8.71
C PHE A 9 0.84 -9.60 -7.83
N ALA A 10 1.08 -9.39 -6.53
CA ALA A 10 0.10 -8.74 -5.65
C ALA A 10 -0.22 -7.32 -6.13
N VAL A 11 0.80 -6.55 -6.53
CA VAL A 11 0.60 -5.22 -7.13
C VAL A 11 -0.19 -5.32 -8.43
N PHE A 12 0.16 -6.25 -9.33
CA PHE A 12 -0.56 -6.50 -10.58
C PHE A 12 -2.05 -6.77 -10.35
N LEU A 13 -2.39 -7.68 -9.45
CA LEU A 13 -3.78 -8.03 -9.14
C LEU A 13 -4.57 -6.84 -8.58
N VAL A 14 -3.97 -6.06 -7.68
CA VAL A 14 -4.63 -4.86 -7.14
C VAL A 14 -4.88 -3.85 -8.24
N HIS A 15 -3.95 -3.67 -9.19
CA HIS A 15 -4.16 -2.78 -10.34
C HIS A 15 -5.37 -3.20 -11.17
N LEU A 16 -5.53 -4.50 -11.47
CA LEU A 16 -6.68 -4.98 -12.23
C LEU A 16 -8.02 -4.62 -11.56
N ALA A 17 -8.08 -4.63 -10.23
CA ALA A 17 -9.28 -4.33 -9.47
C ALA A 17 -9.51 -2.82 -9.26
N THR A 18 -8.46 -2.03 -9.03
CA THR A 18 -8.59 -0.65 -8.52
C THR A 18 -8.30 0.46 -9.54
N ILE A 19 -7.83 0.12 -10.75
CA ILE A 19 -7.64 1.11 -11.83
C ILE A 19 -8.93 1.90 -12.11
N PRO A 20 -10.12 1.28 -12.29
CA PRO A 20 -11.35 2.02 -12.62
C PRO A 20 -11.83 2.98 -11.53
N ILE A 21 -11.34 2.82 -10.29
CA ILE A 21 -11.80 3.59 -9.13
C ILE A 21 -10.88 4.79 -8.90
N THR A 22 -9.57 4.57 -8.79
CA THR A 22 -8.61 5.63 -8.43
C THR A 22 -7.34 5.63 -9.29
N GLY A 23 -7.27 4.83 -10.35
CA GLY A 23 -6.01 4.58 -11.08
C GLY A 23 -4.96 3.79 -10.29
N THR A 24 -5.34 3.20 -9.14
CA THR A 24 -4.50 2.44 -8.20
C THR A 24 -3.34 3.22 -7.57
N GLY A 25 -3.59 3.77 -6.37
CA GLY A 25 -2.63 4.61 -5.66
C GLY A 25 -1.94 3.99 -4.45
N ILE A 26 -1.98 2.65 -4.27
CA ILE A 26 -1.49 1.89 -3.08
C ILE A 26 -0.02 2.16 -2.64
N ASN A 27 0.68 3.08 -3.30
CA ASN A 27 2.01 3.57 -2.97
C ASN A 27 1.96 5.11 -2.84
N PRO A 28 2.06 5.66 -1.61
CA PRO A 28 2.02 7.10 -1.38
C PRO A 28 3.10 7.89 -2.13
N ALA A 29 4.31 7.35 -2.27
CA ALA A 29 5.40 8.02 -3.00
C ALA A 29 5.10 8.14 -4.50
N ARG A 30 4.51 7.10 -5.11
CA ARG A 30 4.03 7.13 -6.50
C ARG A 30 2.92 8.15 -6.69
N SER A 31 2.00 8.23 -5.73
CA SER A 31 0.89 9.19 -5.76
C SER A 31 1.39 10.62 -5.58
N LEU A 32 2.36 10.85 -4.70
CA LEU A 32 2.95 12.18 -4.44
C LEU A 32 3.73 12.67 -5.66
N GLY A 33 4.59 11.83 -6.25
CA GLY A 33 5.34 12.20 -7.45
C GLY A 33 4.42 12.61 -8.60
N ALA A 34 3.33 11.87 -8.81
CA ALA A 34 2.33 12.23 -9.82
C ALA A 34 1.63 13.56 -9.49
N ALA A 35 1.22 13.78 -8.23
CA ALA A 35 0.56 15.02 -7.82
C ALA A 35 1.46 16.25 -7.99
N ILE A 36 2.74 16.16 -7.65
CA ILE A 36 3.72 17.24 -7.81
C ILE A 36 3.94 17.59 -9.28
N ILE A 37 4.15 16.59 -10.14
CA ILE A 37 4.46 16.85 -11.57
C ILE A 37 3.21 17.31 -12.33
N TYR A 38 2.05 16.76 -12.00
CA TYR A 38 0.79 17.10 -12.67
C TYR A 38 0.22 18.45 -12.17
N ASN A 39 0.38 18.73 -10.87
CA ASN A 39 0.06 19.98 -10.18
C ASN A 39 -1.29 20.62 -10.55
N ARG A 40 -2.39 19.91 -10.28
CA ARG A 40 -3.76 20.41 -10.44
C ARG A 40 -4.53 20.32 -9.13
N ASP A 41 -5.45 21.26 -8.90
CA ASP A 41 -6.22 21.37 -7.66
C ASP A 41 -6.95 20.07 -7.30
N HIS A 42 -7.62 19.44 -8.28
CA HIS A 42 -8.33 18.18 -8.06
C HIS A 42 -7.40 17.05 -7.58
N ALA A 43 -6.17 16.97 -8.09
CA ALA A 43 -5.21 15.95 -7.68
C ALA A 43 -4.75 16.15 -6.23
N TRP A 44 -4.63 17.42 -5.79
CA TRP A 44 -4.26 17.75 -4.42
C TRP A 44 -5.43 17.59 -3.44
N ASN A 45 -6.66 17.90 -3.86
CA ASN A 45 -7.86 17.74 -3.03
C ASN A 45 -8.10 16.29 -2.61
N ASP A 46 -7.87 15.33 -3.51
CA ASP A 46 -8.04 13.90 -3.23
C ASP A 46 -6.76 13.25 -2.68
N HIS A 47 -5.64 13.98 -2.65
CA HIS A 47 -4.32 13.41 -2.40
C HIS A 47 -4.19 12.70 -1.05
N TRP A 48 -4.87 13.21 -0.02
CA TRP A 48 -4.82 12.68 1.34
C TRP A 48 -5.28 11.21 1.42
N ILE A 49 -6.18 10.78 0.53
CA ILE A 49 -6.70 9.40 0.47
C ILE A 49 -5.57 8.41 0.18
N PHE A 50 -4.62 8.81 -0.67
CA PHE A 50 -3.46 8.00 -1.05
C PHE A 50 -2.37 7.94 0.02
N TRP A 51 -2.55 8.62 1.15
CA TRP A 51 -1.73 8.45 2.36
C TRP A 51 -2.48 7.65 3.40
N VAL A 52 -3.68 8.11 3.76
CA VAL A 52 -4.48 7.51 4.83
C VAL A 52 -4.86 6.06 4.49
N GLY A 53 -5.34 5.80 3.26
CA GLY A 53 -5.71 4.46 2.82
C GLY A 53 -4.56 3.46 2.89
N PRO A 54 -3.42 3.71 2.19
CA PRO A 54 -2.29 2.79 2.22
C PRO A 54 -1.69 2.58 3.60
N PHE A 55 -1.60 3.61 4.45
CA PHE A 55 -1.08 3.41 5.81
C PHE A 55 -2.00 2.58 6.69
N ILE A 56 -3.32 2.79 6.63
CA ILE A 56 -4.28 1.94 7.35
C ILE A 56 -4.17 0.50 6.85
N GLY A 57 -4.15 0.28 5.53
CA GLY A 57 -4.00 -1.05 4.94
C GLY A 57 -2.71 -1.75 5.37
N ALA A 58 -1.58 -1.05 5.35
CA ALA A 58 -0.29 -1.58 5.78
C ALA A 58 -0.28 -1.93 7.30
N ALA A 59 -0.86 -1.07 8.14
CA ALA A 59 -0.97 -1.32 9.57
C ALA A 59 -1.83 -2.56 9.86
N LEU A 60 -2.99 -2.67 9.22
CA LEU A 60 -3.86 -3.84 9.35
C LEU A 60 -3.18 -5.13 8.86
N ALA A 61 -2.48 -5.08 7.72
CA ALA A 61 -1.74 -6.22 7.21
C ALA A 61 -0.63 -6.66 8.18
N ALA A 62 0.09 -5.71 8.78
CA ALA A 62 1.11 -5.99 9.79
C ALA A 62 0.49 -6.63 11.04
N LEU A 63 -0.59 -6.05 11.58
CA LEU A 63 -1.31 -6.61 12.74
C LEU A 63 -1.81 -8.03 12.46
N TYR A 64 -2.42 -8.24 11.29
CA TYR A 64 -2.94 -9.54 10.89
C TYR A 64 -1.82 -10.59 10.80
N HIS A 65 -0.71 -10.27 10.13
CA HIS A 65 0.42 -11.19 9.98
C HIS A 65 1.10 -11.53 11.31
N GLN A 66 1.31 -10.53 12.18
CA GLN A 66 2.04 -10.71 13.44
C GLN A 66 1.19 -11.30 14.56
N ILE A 67 -0.05 -10.85 14.72
CA ILE A 67 -0.87 -11.17 15.89
C ILE A 67 -1.84 -12.32 15.60
N VAL A 68 -2.49 -12.29 14.42
CA VAL A 68 -3.53 -13.27 14.06
C VAL A 68 -2.89 -14.52 13.51
N ILE A 69 -2.06 -14.40 12.46
CA ILE A 69 -1.36 -15.56 11.88
C ILE A 69 -0.21 -16.02 12.78
N ARG A 70 0.43 -15.08 13.51
CA ARG A 70 1.65 -15.35 14.29
C ARG A 70 2.76 -15.98 13.44
N ALA A 71 2.89 -15.50 12.20
CA ALA A 71 3.82 -16.06 11.22
C ALA A 71 5.30 -15.79 11.57
N ILE A 72 5.57 -14.88 12.50
CA ILE A 72 6.90 -14.72 13.10
C ILE A 72 6.90 -15.44 14.46
N PRO A 73 7.73 -16.47 14.66
CA PRO A 73 7.91 -17.06 15.97
C PRO A 73 8.37 -15.96 16.93
N PHE A 74 7.69 -15.80 18.07
CA PHE A 74 8.26 -15.02 19.18
C PHE A 74 9.60 -15.64 19.52
N LYS A 75 10.70 -14.99 19.14
CA LYS A 75 12.02 -15.36 19.64
C LYS A 75 11.99 -15.03 21.12
N SER A 76 11.64 -16.01 21.96
CA SER A 76 11.84 -15.93 23.39
C SER A 76 13.32 -15.60 23.58
N ARG A 77 13.60 -14.37 24.04
CA ARG A 77 14.93 -14.03 24.53
C ARG A 77 15.06 -14.78 25.84
N ALA A 78 15.60 -16.00 25.77
CA ALA A 78 16.25 -16.64 26.91
C ALA A 78 17.53 -15.85 27.25
#